data_AF-A0A8D9L638-F1
#
_entry.id   AF-A0A8D9L638-F1
#
_cell.length_a   1.000
_cell.length_b   1.000
_cell.length_c   1.000
_cell.angle_alpha   90.00
_cell.angle_beta   90.00
_cell.angle_gamma   90.00
#
_symmetry.space_group_name_H-M   'P 1'
#
loop_
_entity.id
_entity.type
_entity.pdbx_description
1 polymer ?
#
loop_
_entity_poly.entity_id
_entity_poly.type
_entity_poly.pdbx_seq_one_letter_code
_entity_poly.pdbx_strand_id
1 'polypeptide(L)'
;MSRGFLRKSSVNTFIGIVWILFAVGTSAQNAVSKFRADSIRQSLSRIQKPQDKIPLLKELIGLYWQLPEEVLALKEIIDIAMPLDSIGIVYDAMAGLSRYYPAIRTFVRVGGALETV
;
A
#
# COMPACT_ATOMS: atom_id res chain seq x y z
N MET A 1 23.10 -9.12 -48.69
CA MET A 1 21.75 -9.50 -48.20
C MET A 1 21.62 -9.11 -46.72
N SER A 2 21.32 -7.83 -46.43
CA SER A 2 21.27 -7.30 -45.05
C SER A 2 19.81 -7.10 -44.61
N ARG A 3 19.17 -8.17 -44.13
CA ARG A 3 17.79 -8.14 -43.61
C ARG A 3 17.70 -8.45 -42.11
N GLY A 4 18.83 -8.67 -41.44
CA GLY A 4 18.89 -9.09 -40.03
C GLY A 4 18.93 -7.97 -38.99
N PHE A 5 19.31 -6.75 -39.37
CA PHE A 5 19.57 -5.66 -38.41
C PHE A 5 18.31 -4.85 -38.04
N LEU A 6 17.38 -4.67 -38.98
CA LEU A 6 16.15 -3.87 -38.78
C LEU A 6 15.09 -4.55 -37.90
N ARG A 7 15.13 -5.88 -37.77
CA ARG A 7 14.14 -6.63 -36.97
C ARG A 7 14.46 -6.60 -35.46
N LYS A 8 15.73 -6.40 -35.08
CA LYS A 8 16.17 -6.36 -33.67
C LYS A 8 15.96 -4.98 -33.03
N SER A 9 16.15 -3.88 -33.77
CA SER A 9 15.94 -2.52 -33.23
C SER A 9 14.46 -2.24 -32.96
N SER A 10 13.56 -2.71 -33.84
CA SER A 10 12.12 -2.56 -33.66
C SER A 10 11.65 -3.18 -32.35
N VAL A 11 12.10 -4.40 -32.02
CA VAL A 11 11.75 -5.10 -30.77
C VAL A 11 12.25 -4.34 -29.54
N ASN A 12 13.48 -3.82 -29.55
CA ASN A 12 13.99 -2.99 -28.45
C ASN A 12 13.20 -1.67 -28.29
N THR A 13 12.72 -1.10 -29.39
CA THR A 13 11.91 0.13 -29.36
C THR A 13 10.53 -0.15 -28.77
N PHE A 14 9.90 -1.28 -29.14
CA PHE A 14 8.64 -1.74 -28.56
C PHE A 14 8.77 -2.01 -27.06
N ILE A 15 9.86 -2.67 -26.63
CA ILE A 15 10.14 -2.90 -25.21
C ILE A 15 10.27 -1.57 -24.46
N GLY A 16 11.00 -0.60 -25.02
CA GLY A 16 11.13 0.74 -24.42
C GLY A 16 9.79 1.46 -24.25
N ILE A 17 8.93 1.41 -25.26
CA ILE A 17 7.59 2.01 -25.20
C ILE A 17 6.71 1.33 -24.14
N VAL A 18 6.76 0.00 -24.05
CA VAL A 18 6.02 -0.76 -23.02
C VAL A 18 6.49 -0.40 -21.61
N TRP A 19 7.80 -0.23 -21.40
CA TRP A 19 8.36 0.21 -20.11
C TRP A 19 7.90 1.63 -19.74
N ILE A 20 7.87 2.56 -20.69
CA ILE A 20 7.39 3.94 -20.46
C ILE A 20 5.90 3.94 -20.13
N LEU A 21 5.09 3.19 -20.89
CA LEU A 21 3.65 3.05 -20.62
C LEU A 21 3.39 2.42 -19.24
N PHE A 22 4.18 1.43 -18.85
CA PHE A 22 4.09 0.81 -17.54
C PHE A 22 4.43 1.79 -16.42
N ALA A 23 5.53 2.55 -16.55
CA ALA A 23 5.92 3.56 -15.56
C ALA A 23 4.91 4.72 -15.45
N VAL A 24 4.33 5.17 -16.57
CA VAL A 24 3.26 6.16 -16.57
C VAL A 24 1.99 5.61 -15.94
N GLY A 25 1.65 4.35 -16.22
CA GLY A 25 0.50 3.66 -15.64
C GLY A 25 0.59 3.54 -14.13
N THR A 26 1.75 3.13 -13.59
CA THR A 26 1.96 3.05 -12.14
C THR A 26 1.96 4.43 -11.47
N SER A 27 2.53 5.45 -12.12
CA SER A 27 2.51 6.83 -11.60
C SER A 27 1.11 7.44 -11.55
N ALA A 28 0.31 7.26 -12.61
CA ALA A 28 -1.07 7.73 -12.66
C ALA A 28 -1.95 6.99 -11.63
N GLN A 29 -1.78 5.67 -11.49
CA GLN A 29 -2.47 4.90 -10.46
C GLN A 29 -2.06 5.30 -9.05
N ASN A 30 -0.78 5.64 -8.83
CA ASN A 30 -0.28 6.09 -7.54
C ASN A 30 -0.82 7.49 -7.16
N ALA A 31 -0.97 8.40 -8.13
CA ALA A 31 -1.60 9.69 -7.89
C ALA A 31 -3.09 9.51 -7.52
N VAL A 32 -3.82 8.67 -8.26
CA VAL A 32 -5.24 8.40 -8.01
C VAL A 32 -5.46 7.66 -6.69
N SER A 33 -4.60 6.69 -6.34
CA SER A 33 -4.68 5.99 -5.05
C SER A 33 -4.43 6.93 -3.89
N LYS A 34 -3.47 7.86 -4.02
CA LYS A 34 -3.20 8.90 -3.01
C LYS A 34 -4.38 9.85 -2.83
N PHE A 35 -4.98 10.36 -3.92
CA PHE A 35 -6.18 11.19 -3.84
C PHE A 35 -7.37 10.45 -3.20
N ARG A 36 -7.55 9.17 -3.53
CA ARG A 36 -8.60 8.33 -2.94
C ARG A 36 -8.35 8.11 -1.45
N ALA A 37 -7.11 7.83 -1.06
CA ALA A 37 -6.72 7.65 0.33
C ALA A 37 -6.96 8.94 1.15
N ASP A 38 -6.58 10.10 0.63
CA ASP A 38 -6.80 11.40 1.29
C ASP A 38 -8.30 11.70 1.46
N SER A 39 -9.11 11.39 0.44
CA SER A 39 -10.57 11.53 0.51
C SER A 39 -11.18 10.59 1.57
N ILE A 40 -10.71 9.34 1.64
CA ILE A 40 -11.16 8.38 2.66
C ILE A 40 -10.78 8.88 4.06
N ARG A 41 -9.57 9.39 4.27
CA ARG A 41 -9.15 9.97 5.56
C ARG A 41 -9.98 11.19 5.94
N GLN A 42 -10.34 12.03 4.96
CA GLN A 42 -11.24 13.15 5.17
C GLN A 42 -12.67 12.69 5.53
N SER A 43 -13.15 11.59 4.97
CA SER A 43 -14.42 10.96 5.36
C SER A 43 -14.33 10.37 6.77
N LEU A 44 -13.21 9.72 7.10
CA LEU A 44 -12.94 9.10 8.39
C LEU A 44 -12.97 10.10 9.55
N SER A 45 -12.46 11.31 9.31
CA SER A 45 -12.47 12.40 10.31
C SER A 45 -13.86 12.99 10.54
N ARG A 46 -14.76 12.89 9.55
CA ARG A 46 -16.16 13.34 9.66
C ARG A 46 -17.08 12.34 10.35
N ILE A 47 -16.71 11.06 10.36
CA ILE A 47 -17.55 10.01 10.95
C ILE A 47 -17.44 10.06 12.48
N GLN A 48 -18.61 10.16 13.13
CA GLN A 48 -18.71 10.24 14.58
C GLN A 48 -18.79 8.85 15.25
N LYS A 49 -19.29 7.83 14.52
CA LYS A 49 -19.44 6.47 15.03
C LYS A 49 -18.22 5.60 14.71
N PRO A 50 -17.56 4.99 15.70
CA PRO A 50 -16.35 4.20 15.48
C PRO A 50 -16.57 2.97 14.58
N GLN A 51 -17.73 2.33 14.67
CA GLN A 51 -18.11 1.18 13.83
C GLN A 51 -18.22 1.50 12.32
N ASP A 52 -18.65 2.73 11.97
CA ASP A 52 -18.83 3.14 10.57
C ASP A 52 -17.48 3.47 9.90
N LYS A 53 -16.41 3.59 10.69
CA LYS A 53 -15.04 3.81 10.21
C LYS A 53 -14.37 2.53 9.73
N ILE A 54 -14.77 1.36 10.26
CA ILE A 54 -14.19 0.05 9.93
C ILE A 54 -14.21 -0.26 8.43
N PRO A 55 -15.35 -0.14 7.70
CA PRO A 55 -15.35 -0.42 6.25
C PRO A 55 -14.44 0.52 5.46
N LEU A 56 -14.35 1.80 5.85
CA LEU A 56 -13.47 2.78 5.21
C LEU A 56 -11.99 2.52 5.48
N LEU A 57 -11.64 2.12 6.70
CA LEU A 57 -10.27 1.70 7.03
C LEU A 57 -9.87 0.44 6.26
N LYS A 58 -10.80 -0.50 6.03
CA LYS A 58 -10.54 -1.67 5.17
C LYS A 58 -10.26 -1.27 3.73
N GLU A 59 -10.98 -0.30 3.18
CA GLU A 59 -10.68 0.24 1.84
C GLU A 59 -9.30 0.92 1.82
N LEU A 60 -8.96 1.65 2.87
CA LEU A 60 -7.66 2.31 3.02
C LEU A 60 -6.50 1.29 3.08
N ILE A 61 -6.68 0.17 3.78
CA ILE A 61 -5.71 -0.95 3.81
C ILE A 61 -5.52 -1.55 2.42
N GLY A 62 -6.61 -1.73 1.65
CA GLY A 62 -6.52 -2.20 0.27
C GLY A 62 -5.73 -1.25 -0.64
N LEU A 63 -5.84 0.06 -0.42
CA LEU A 63 -5.07 1.08 -1.14
C LEU A 63 -3.61 1.14 -0.70
N TYR A 64 -3.34 0.88 0.58
CA TYR A 64 -2.00 0.86 1.16
C TYR A 64 -1.35 -0.53 1.15
N TRP A 65 -1.86 -1.48 0.37
CA TRP A 65 -1.28 -2.81 0.29
C TRP A 65 0.24 -2.75 0.01
N GLN A 66 1.05 -3.35 0.90
CA GLN A 66 2.53 -3.34 0.86
C GLN A 66 3.22 -2.00 1.14
N LEU A 67 2.47 -0.98 1.59
CA LEU A 67 3.01 0.31 2.00
C LEU A 67 3.13 0.40 3.53
N PRO A 68 4.14 1.14 4.06
CA PRO A 68 4.28 1.34 5.51
C PRO A 68 3.06 2.03 6.14
N GLU A 69 2.31 2.80 5.36
CA GLU A 69 1.05 3.45 5.76
C GLU A 69 -0.06 2.44 6.13
N GLU A 70 -0.01 1.20 5.62
CA GLU A 70 -0.95 0.12 5.97
C GLU A 70 -0.92 -0.17 7.48
N VAL A 71 0.27 -0.10 8.09
CA VAL A 71 0.49 -0.37 9.52
C VAL A 71 -0.29 0.61 10.39
N LEU A 72 -0.38 1.87 9.97
CA LEU A 72 -1.13 2.91 10.70
C LEU A 72 -2.63 2.64 10.62
N ALA A 73 -3.14 2.31 9.43
CA ALA A 73 -4.56 1.99 9.23
C ALA A 73 -4.97 0.71 9.99
N LEU A 74 -4.13 -0.32 10.00
CA LEU A 74 -4.35 -1.56 10.74
C LEU A 74 -4.38 -1.33 12.26
N LYS A 75 -3.48 -0.50 12.79
CA LYS A 75 -3.49 -0.10 14.22
C LYS A 75 -4.78 0.63 14.57
N GLU A 76 -5.22 1.56 13.73
CA GLU A 76 -6.46 2.30 13.94
C GLU A 76 -7.70 1.37 13.95
N ILE A 77 -7.72 0.32 13.10
CA ILE A 77 -8.76 -0.72 13.17
C ILE A 77 -8.73 -1.45 14.50
N ILE A 78 -7.55 -1.82 15.02
CA ILE A 78 -7.43 -2.52 16.30
C ILE A 78 -7.92 -1.63 17.45
N ASP A 79 -7.51 -0.37 17.48
CA ASP A 79 -7.91 0.59 18.51
C ASP A 79 -9.43 0.86 18.51
N ILE A 80 -10.08 0.76 17.35
CA ILE A 80 -11.54 0.88 17.20
C ILE A 80 -12.25 -0.45 17.52
N ALA A 81 -11.73 -1.58 17.07
CA ALA A 81 -12.38 -2.88 17.18
C ALA A 81 -12.23 -3.53 18.55
N MET A 82 -11.17 -3.18 19.30
CA MET A 82 -10.92 -3.69 20.65
C MET A 82 -11.97 -3.23 21.67
N PRO A 83 -12.37 -1.94 21.75
CA PRO A 83 -13.50 -1.51 22.59
C PRO A 83 -14.86 -2.01 22.13
N LEU A 84 -15.01 -2.36 20.85
CA LEU A 84 -16.25 -2.90 20.27
C LEU A 84 -16.39 -4.42 20.50
N ASP A 85 -15.44 -5.05 21.20
CA ASP A 85 -15.35 -6.49 21.44
C ASP A 85 -15.46 -7.33 20.15
N SER A 86 -15.00 -6.77 19.03
CA SER A 86 -15.06 -7.41 17.72
C SER A 86 -13.81 -8.22 17.44
N ILE A 87 -13.65 -9.34 18.16
CA ILE A 87 -12.46 -10.21 18.13
C ILE A 87 -12.07 -10.63 16.70
N GLY A 88 -13.05 -10.94 15.84
CA GLY A 88 -12.77 -11.33 14.46
C GLY A 88 -12.09 -10.23 13.65
N ILE A 89 -12.47 -8.97 13.86
CA ILE A 89 -11.89 -7.80 13.19
C ILE A 89 -10.49 -7.50 13.75
N VAL A 90 -10.33 -7.63 15.08
CA VAL A 90 -9.03 -7.48 15.73
C VAL A 90 -8.04 -8.53 15.22
N TYR A 91 -8.45 -9.79 15.13
CA TYR A 91 -7.59 -10.89 14.67
C TYR A 91 -7.17 -10.70 13.20
N ASP A 92 -8.10 -10.30 12.33
CA ASP A 92 -7.82 -9.99 10.92
C ASP A 92 -6.79 -8.84 10.79
N ALA A 93 -6.98 -7.76 11.55
CA ALA A 93 -6.04 -6.64 11.57
C ALA A 93 -4.67 -7.01 12.15
N MET A 94 -4.62 -7.81 13.22
CA MET A 94 -3.37 -8.33 13.78
C MET A 94 -2.64 -9.27 12.82
N ALA A 95 -3.36 -10.11 12.09
CA ALA A 95 -2.78 -10.96 11.05
C ALA A 95 -2.17 -10.09 9.93
N GLY A 96 -2.84 -9.00 9.52
CA GLY A 96 -2.26 -7.99 8.64
C GLY A 96 -0.95 -7.41 9.18
N LEU A 97 -0.93 -6.96 10.44
CA LEU A 97 0.26 -6.40 11.08
C LEU A 97 1.42 -7.40 11.20
N SER A 98 1.12 -8.69 11.40
CA SER A 98 2.17 -9.72 11.53
C SER A 98 3.03 -9.86 10.27
N ARG A 99 2.49 -9.52 9.09
CA ARG A 99 3.25 -9.49 7.81
C ARG A 99 4.38 -8.48 7.84
N TYR A 100 4.21 -7.42 8.63
CA TYR A 100 5.20 -6.37 8.82
C TYR A 100 6.12 -6.61 10.02
N TYR A 101 5.90 -7.66 10.83
CA TYR A 101 6.70 -7.95 12.02
C TYR A 101 8.20 -8.18 11.73
N PRO A 102 8.61 -8.85 10.63
CA PRO A 102 10.02 -8.93 10.25
C PRO A 102 10.60 -7.55 9.98
N ALA A 103 9.87 -6.69 9.26
CA ALA A 103 10.29 -5.35 8.86
C ALA A 103 10.30 -4.35 10.05
N ILE A 104 9.31 -4.42 10.93
CA ILE A 104 9.21 -3.57 12.13
C ILE A 104 10.34 -3.90 13.12
N ARG A 105 10.72 -5.19 13.24
CA ARG A 105 11.90 -5.59 14.02
C ARG A 105 13.19 -5.03 13.43
N THR A 106 13.31 -4.97 12.11
CA THR A 106 14.43 -4.28 11.44
C THR A 106 14.39 -2.78 11.71
N PHE A 107 13.24 -2.10 11.58
CA PHE A 107 13.14 -0.66 11.89
C PHE A 107 13.45 -0.32 13.35
N VAL A 108 13.01 -1.14 14.31
CA VAL A 108 13.32 -0.96 15.75
C VAL A 108 14.79 -1.29 16.05
N ARG A 109 15.42 -2.24 15.33
CA ARG A 109 16.87 -2.49 15.42
C ARG A 109 17.71 -1.50 14.60
N VAL A 110 17.08 -0.73 13.73
CA VAL A 110 17.66 0.33 12.88
C VAL A 110 17.24 1.72 13.42
N GLY A 111 16.90 1.81 14.70
CA GLY A 111 16.87 3.07 15.45
C GLY A 111 18.26 3.53 15.90
N GLY A 112 19.29 3.34 15.08
CA GLY A 112 20.68 3.69 15.42
C GLY A 112 21.61 3.96 14.24
N ALA A 113 21.51 3.22 13.13
CA ALA A 113 22.25 3.50 11.89
C ALA A 113 21.69 2.64 10.74
N LEU A 114 21.46 3.26 9.59
CA LEU A 114 21.05 2.58 8.36
C LEU A 114 22.28 1.97 7.68
N GLU A 115 22.45 0.65 7.80
CA GLU A 115 23.36 -0.12 6.95
C GLU A 115 22.54 -1.23 6.26
N THR A 116 22.58 -1.23 4.93
CA THR A 116 22.00 -2.27 4.07
C THR A 116 22.95 -3.46 4.02
N VAL A 117 22.45 -4.67 4.28
CA VAL A 117 23.12 -5.91 3.86
C VAL A 117 22.65 -6.26 2.46
#